data_AF-A0A970QXW1-F1
#
_entry.id   AF-A0A970QXW1-F1
#
_cell.length_a   1.000
_cell.length_b   1.000
_cell.length_c   1.000
_cell.angle_alpha   90.00
_cell.angle_beta   90.00
_cell.angle_gamma   90.00
#
_symmetry.space_group_name_H-M   'P 1'
#
loop_
_entity.id
_entity.type
_entity.pdbx_description
1 polymer ?
#
loop_
_entity_poly.entity_id
_entity_poly.type
_entity_poly.pdbx_seq_one_letter_code
_entity_poly.pdbx_strand_id
1 'polypeptide(L)'
;DVMEKVASYGWKQSFSAVGKPGDNAWSESFFSILKKEIVHWCFYPTREAARQAIFEYIEGFYNRQRVQKRPGYLSPIQFLITWNNPVLQCSA
;
A
#
# COMPACT_ATOMS: atom_id res chain seq x y z
N ASP A 1 -1.65 -10.52 -24.33
CA ASP A 1 -2.22 -9.26 -23.78
C ASP A 1 -2.27 -9.33 -22.24
N VAL A 2 -2.19 -8.21 -21.49
CA VAL A 2 -2.39 -8.21 -20.02
C VAL A 2 -3.74 -8.80 -19.66
N MET A 3 -4.79 -8.48 -20.43
CA MET A 3 -6.16 -8.94 -20.17
C MET A 3 -6.29 -10.46 -20.30
N GLU A 4 -5.69 -11.00 -21.36
CA GLU A 4 -5.62 -12.43 -21.64
C GLU A 4 -4.87 -13.18 -20.52
N LYS A 5 -3.79 -12.60 -20.01
CA LYS A 5 -3.01 -13.20 -18.92
C LYS A 5 -3.78 -13.21 -17.59
N VAL A 6 -4.51 -12.14 -17.26
CA VAL A 6 -5.37 -12.09 -16.07
C VAL A 6 -6.48 -13.15 -16.15
N ALA A 7 -7.11 -13.30 -17.32
CA ALA A 7 -8.12 -14.32 -17.56
C ALA A 7 -7.55 -15.75 -17.39
N SER A 8 -6.32 -16.00 -17.83
CA SER A 8 -5.67 -17.32 -17.70
C SER A 8 -5.49 -17.78 -16.24
N TYR A 9 -5.41 -16.84 -15.29
CA TYR A 9 -5.33 -17.15 -13.84
C TYR A 9 -6.70 -17.24 -13.15
N GLY A 10 -7.80 -17.10 -13.89
CA GLY A 10 -9.16 -17.08 -13.31
C GLY A 10 -9.45 -15.83 -12.48
N TRP A 11 -8.65 -14.77 -12.64
CA TRP A 11 -8.84 -13.53 -11.90
C TRP A 11 -9.89 -12.65 -12.57
N LYS A 12 -10.80 -12.10 -11.77
CA LYS A 12 -11.79 -11.13 -12.23
C LYS A 12 -11.19 -9.72 -12.16
N GLN A 13 -11.12 -9.04 -13.30
CA GLN A 13 -10.77 -7.64 -13.31
C GLN A 13 -11.87 -6.80 -12.68
N SER A 14 -11.47 -5.86 -11.84
CA SER A 14 -12.34 -4.86 -11.25
C SER A 14 -11.84 -3.48 -11.66
N PHE A 15 -12.68 -2.74 -12.39
CA PHE A 15 -12.46 -1.34 -12.69
C PHE A 15 -13.46 -0.51 -11.91
N SER A 16 -13.01 0.60 -11.36
CA SER A 16 -13.91 1.56 -10.72
C SER A 16 -14.94 2.08 -11.73
N ALA A 17 -16.14 2.38 -11.25
CA ALA A 17 -17.15 3.02 -12.09
C ALA A 17 -16.64 4.39 -12.58
N VAL A 18 -17.06 4.78 -13.79
CA VAL A 18 -16.71 6.08 -14.37
C VAL A 18 -17.10 7.19 -13.38
N GLY A 19 -16.14 8.05 -13.04
CA GLY A 19 -16.34 9.17 -12.10
C GLY A 19 -16.33 8.79 -10.61
N LYS A 20 -16.01 7.54 -10.24
CA LYS A 20 -15.90 7.10 -8.83
C LYS A 20 -14.50 6.52 -8.52
N PRO A 21 -13.43 7.33 -8.46
CA PRO A 21 -12.05 6.85 -8.27
C PRO A 21 -11.73 6.38 -6.84
N GLY A 22 -12.74 6.23 -5.98
CA GLY A 22 -12.56 6.00 -4.53
C GLY A 22 -11.72 4.78 -4.20
N ASP A 23 -11.78 3.74 -5.04
CA ASP A 23 -11.04 2.49 -4.82
C ASP A 23 -9.51 2.69 -4.88
N ASN A 24 -9.04 3.71 -5.61
CA ASN A 24 -7.61 4.00 -5.77
C ASN A 24 -7.05 4.96 -4.71
N ALA A 25 -7.89 5.56 -3.87
CA ALA A 25 -7.49 6.61 -2.94
C ALA A 25 -6.38 6.16 -1.96
N TRP A 26 -6.40 4.89 -1.55
CA TRP A 26 -5.35 4.33 -0.68
C TRP A 26 -3.99 4.27 -1.40
N SER A 27 -3.98 3.77 -2.64
CA SER A 27 -2.77 3.68 -3.46
C SER A 27 -2.18 5.07 -3.73
N GLU A 28 -3.03 6.04 -4.08
CA GLU A 28 -2.60 7.43 -4.32
C GLU A 28 -1.96 8.05 -3.07
N SER A 29 -2.56 7.83 -1.90
CA SER A 29 -2.00 8.29 -0.63
C SER A 29 -0.63 7.68 -0.36
N PHE A 30 -0.49 6.35 -0.53
CA PHE A 30 0.77 5.65 -0.37
C PHE A 30 1.86 6.22 -1.29
N PHE A 31 1.58 6.32 -2.60
CA PHE A 31 2.57 6.81 -3.56
C PHE A 31 2.94 8.28 -3.34
N SER A 32 1.99 9.12 -2.90
CA SER A 32 2.26 10.51 -2.53
C SER A 32 3.26 10.59 -1.38
N ILE A 33 3.07 9.77 -0.35
CA ILE A 33 3.94 9.70 0.83
C ILE A 33 5.33 9.15 0.46
N LEU A 34 5.38 7.98 -0.20
CA LEU A 34 6.62 7.34 -0.64
C LEU A 34 7.49 8.33 -1.41
N LYS A 35 6.87 9.05 -2.35
CA LYS A 35 7.57 10.03 -3.17
C LYS A 35 8.12 11.19 -2.34
N LYS A 36 7.33 11.74 -1.43
CA LYS A 36 7.76 12.87 -0.58
C LYS A 36 8.92 12.52 0.34
N GLU A 37 8.97 11.29 0.84
CA GLU A 37 9.91 10.92 1.89
C GLU A 37 11.23 10.36 1.37
N ILE A 38 11.19 9.58 0.29
CA ILE A 38 12.39 8.85 -0.18
C ILE A 38 12.67 8.97 -1.68
N VAL A 39 11.83 9.68 -2.46
CA VAL A 39 12.09 9.84 -3.91
C VAL A 39 12.43 11.28 -4.23
N HIS A 40 11.59 12.22 -3.79
CA HIS A 40 11.79 13.63 -3.99
C HIS A 40 13.01 14.06 -3.18
N TRP A 41 13.94 14.75 -3.83
CA TRP A 41 15.18 15.26 -3.22
C TRP A 41 16.14 14.18 -2.71
N CYS A 42 15.92 12.91 -3.07
CA CYS A 42 16.86 11.82 -2.82
C CYS A 42 17.63 11.49 -4.10
N PHE A 43 18.96 11.40 -4.00
CA PHE A 43 19.81 10.94 -5.09
C PHE A 43 20.29 9.52 -4.81
N TYR A 44 20.06 8.62 -5.76
CA TYR A 44 20.56 7.25 -5.70
C TYR A 44 21.60 7.04 -6.80
N PRO A 45 22.79 6.49 -6.47
CA PRO A 45 23.86 6.33 -7.44
C PRO A 45 23.54 5.27 -8.50
N THR A 46 22.67 4.31 -8.18
CA THR A 46 22.24 3.25 -9.09
C THR A 46 20.75 2.96 -8.93
N ARG A 47 20.16 2.37 -9.97
CA ARG A 47 18.78 1.86 -9.91
C ARG A 47 18.60 0.82 -8.80
N GLU A 48 19.62 0.00 -8.54
CA GLU A 48 19.54 -1.02 -7.48
C GLU A 48 19.62 -0.42 -6.08
N ALA A 49 20.38 0.66 -5.89
CA ALA A 49 20.36 1.41 -4.64
C ALA A 49 18.96 2.01 -4.38
N ALA A 50 18.32 2.60 -5.40
CA ALA A 50 16.95 3.09 -5.28
C ALA A 50 15.96 1.95 -4.98
N ARG A 51 16.10 0.79 -5.65
CA ARG A 51 15.24 -0.38 -5.44
C ARG A 51 15.36 -0.92 -4.01
N GLN A 52 16.58 -1.00 -3.47
CA GLN A 52 16.82 -1.42 -2.10
C GLN A 52 16.23 -0.44 -1.09
N ALA A 53 16.42 0.87 -1.30
CA ALA A 53 15.86 1.88 -0.42
C ALA A 53 14.31 1.86 -0.41
N ILE A 54 13.68 1.69 -1.58
CA ILE A 54 12.23 1.53 -1.67
C ILE A 54 11.76 0.26 -0.95
N PHE A 55 12.47 -0.86 -1.13
CA PHE A 55 12.13 -2.11 -0.44
C PHE A 55 12.22 -1.97 1.08
N GLU A 56 13.33 -1.43 1.59
CA GLU A 56 13.53 -1.19 3.02
C GLU A 56 12.50 -0.22 3.59
N TYR A 57 12.16 0.84 2.84
CA TYR A 57 11.12 1.76 3.24
C TYR A 57 9.76 1.07 3.34
N ILE A 58 9.38 0.22 2.38
CA ILE A 58 8.09 -0.47 2.40
C ILE A 58 8.03 -1.50 3.53
N GLU A 59 8.99 -2.44 3.56
CA GLU A 59 8.97 -3.59 4.46
C GLU A 59 9.51 -3.28 5.86
N GLY A 60 10.53 -2.45 5.95
CA GLY A 60 11.18 -2.10 7.22
C GLY A 60 10.43 -1.02 7.99
N PHE A 61 9.94 0.00 7.28
CA PHE A 61 9.35 1.19 7.91
C PHE A 61 7.84 1.33 7.70
N TYR A 62 7.37 1.46 6.46
CA TYR A 62 5.98 1.79 6.14
C TYR A 62 5.01 0.74 6.69
N ASN A 63 5.23 -0.54 6.39
CA ASN A 63 4.33 -1.60 6.83
C ASN A 63 4.43 -1.89 8.33
N ARG A 64 5.64 -1.81 8.90
CA ARG A 64 5.90 -2.28 10.28
C ARG A 64 5.78 -1.19 11.34
N GLN A 65 6.21 0.03 11.03
CA GLN A 65 6.43 1.07 12.02
C GLN A 65 5.60 2.34 11.77
N ARG A 66 5.26 2.66 10.52
CA ARG A 66 4.60 3.93 10.20
C ARG A 66 3.19 3.97 10.75
N VAL A 67 3.00 4.80 11.75
CA VAL A 67 1.69 5.08 12.36
C VAL A 67 0.82 5.92 11.43
N GLN A 68 -0.45 5.54 11.29
CA GLN A 68 -1.43 6.31 10.52
C GLN A 68 -2.62 6.71 11.40
N LYS A 69 -3.06 7.98 11.29
CA LYS A 69 -4.19 8.50 12.08
C LYS A 69 -5.50 7.76 11.81
N ARG A 70 -5.78 7.43 10.54
CA ARG A 70 -7.04 6.81 10.10
C ARG A 70 -7.31 5.44 10.76
N PRO A 71 -6.35 4.50 10.82
CA PRO A 71 -6.52 3.24 11.54
C PRO A 71 -6.30 3.32 13.06
N GLY A 72 -6.47 4.49 13.70
CA GLY A 72 -6.34 4.60 15.16
C GLY A 72 -4.90 4.62 15.66
N TYR A 73 -4.01 5.28 14.91
CA TYR A 73 -2.58 5.36 15.24
C TYR A 73 -1.86 4.00 15.26
N LEU A 74 -2.31 3.08 14.40
CA LEU A 74 -1.65 1.79 14.17
C LEU A 74 -0.80 1.83 12.89
N SER A 75 0.24 1.01 12.86
CA SER A 75 0.94 0.68 11.61
C SER A 75 0.11 -0.29 10.76
N PRO A 76 0.34 -0.38 9.44
CA PRO A 76 -0.40 -1.29 8.56
C PRO A 76 -0.41 -2.75 9.06
N ILE A 77 0.72 -3.26 9.55
CA ILE A 77 0.79 -4.63 10.07
C ILE A 77 0.00 -4.78 11.38
N GLN A 78 0.05 -3.77 12.26
CA GLN A 78 -0.71 -3.79 13.51
C GLN A 78 -2.21 -3.77 13.21
N PHE A 79 -2.66 -2.90 12.31
CA PHE A 79 -4.05 -2.84 11.87
C PHE A 79 -4.51 -4.18 11.28
N LEU A 80 -3.70 -4.83 10.44
CA LEU A 80 -4.02 -6.15 9.88
C LEU A 80 -4.17 -7.23 10.95
N ILE A 81 -3.27 -7.26 11.95
CA ILE A 81 -3.33 -8.21 13.07
C ILE A 81 -4.60 -7.97 13.90
N THR A 82 -4.92 -6.70 14.19
CA THR A 82 -6.13 -6.31 14.92
C THR A 82 -7.40 -6.68 14.15
N TRP A 83 -7.42 -6.45 12.84
CA TRP A 83 -8.55 -6.76 11.96
C TRP A 83 -8.85 -8.26 11.89
N ASN A 84 -7.82 -9.10 11.88
CA ASN A 84 -7.95 -10.55 11.86
C ASN A 84 -8.25 -11.17 13.23
N ASN A 85 -8.41 -10.35 14.29
CA ASN A 85 -8.83 -10.83 15.59
C ASN A 85 -10.37 -10.94 15.65
N PRO A 86 -10.95 -12.16 15.68
CA PRO A 86 -12.40 -12.34 15.66
C PRO A 86 -13.11 -11.74 16.89
N VAL A 87 -12.39 -11.51 17.99
CA VAL A 87 -12.96 -10.89 19.20
C VAL A 87 -13.29 -9.41 18.99
N LEU A 88 -12.61 -8.73 18.06
CA LEU A 88 -12.81 -7.29 17.79
C LEU A 88 -13.79 -7.02 16.63
N GLN A 89 -14.20 -8.05 15.88
CA GLN A 89 -15.17 -7.91 14.80
C GLN A 89 -16.63 -7.80 15.30
N CYS A 90 -16.92 -8.23 16.54
CA CYS A 90 -18.22 -8.06 17.20
C CYS A 90 -18.32 -6.71 17.94
N SER A 91 -18.17 -5.61 17.21
CA SER A 91 -18.59 -4.29 17.70
C SER A 91 -18.78 -3.34 16.52
N ALA A 92 -19.80 -3.62 15.71
CA ALA A 92 -20.35 -2.69 14.73
C ALA A 92 -21.88 -2.76 14.78
#